data_AF-A0AAN3QZB1-F1
#
_entry.id   AF-A0AAN3QZB1-F1
#
_cell.length_a   1.000
_cell.length_b   1.000
_cell.length_c   1.000
_cell.angle_alpha   90.00
_cell.angle_beta   90.00
_cell.angle_gamma   90.00
#
_symmetry.space_group_name_H-M   'P 1'
#
loop_
_entity.id
_entity.type
_entity.pdbx_description
1 polymer ?
#
loop_
_entity_poly.entity_id
_entity_poly.type
_entity_poly.pdbx_seq_one_letter_code
_entity_poly.pdbx_strand_id
1 'polypeptide(L)' 'MRIKDIIKETQPKELKKLDKLRKKDELSESEIRELMSNRVYKRKNGALRQVR' A
#
# COMPACT_ATOMS: atom_id res chain seq x y z
N MET A 1 -13.46 5.16 27.36
CA MET A 1 -13.07 4.10 26.40
C MET A 1 -11.87 4.56 25.60
N ARG A 2 -10.90 3.69 25.32
CA ARG A 2 -9.79 4.07 24.42
C ARG A 2 -10.29 4.01 22.97
N ILE A 3 -9.73 4.84 22.10
CA ILE A 3 -10.07 4.86 20.66
C ILE A 3 -9.92 3.46 20.04
N LYS A 4 -8.91 2.69 20.47
CA LYS A 4 -8.69 1.32 20.01
C LYS A 4 -9.84 0.37 20.37
N ASP A 5 -10.45 0.54 21.54
CA ASP A 5 -11.56 -0.31 22.00
C ASP A 5 -12.82 0.00 21.21
N ILE A 6 -13.09 1.28 20.94
CA ILE A 6 -14.21 1.73 20.10
C ILE A 6 -14.09 1.14 18.69
N ILE A 7 -12.92 1.27 18.05
CA ILE A 7 -12.70 0.76 16.69
C ILE A 7 -12.82 -0.77 16.64
N LYS A 8 -12.41 -1.47 17.70
CA LYS A 8 -12.55 -2.94 17.80
C LYS A 8 -14.01 -3.38 17.80
N GLU A 9 -14.88 -2.62 18.44
CA GLU A 9 -16.32 -2.91 18.53
C GLU A 9 -17.06 -2.46 17.26
N THR A 10 -16.80 -1.25 16.76
CA THR A 10 -17.57 -0.68 15.65
C THR A 10 -17.03 -1.07 14.28
N GLN A 11 -15.72 -1.28 14.12
CA GLN A 11 -15.06 -1.47 12.83
C GLN A 11 -13.93 -2.53 12.89
N PRO A 12 -14.23 -3.78 13.30
CA PRO A 12 -13.21 -4.83 13.48
C PRO A 12 -12.45 -5.19 12.19
N LYS A 13 -13.05 -4.99 11.01
CA LYS A 13 -12.39 -5.23 9.72
C LYS A 13 -11.29 -4.20 9.42
N GLU A 14 -11.52 -2.93 9.74
CA GLU A 14 -10.53 -1.86 9.54
C GLU A 14 -9.40 -1.98 10.55
N LEU A 15 -9.70 -2.37 11.79
CA LEU A 15 -8.66 -2.70 12.79
C LEU A 15 -7.72 -3.80 12.30
N LYS A 16 -8.26 -4.88 11.70
CA LYS A 16 -7.46 -5.97 11.13
C LYS A 16 -6.56 -5.51 9.97
N LYS A 17 -7.00 -4.53 9.17
CA LYS A 17 -6.15 -3.94 8.11
C LYS A 17 -5.03 -3.09 8.73
N LEU A 18 -5.34 -2.29 9.75
CA LEU A 18 -4.35 -1.48 10.47
C LEU A 18 -3.27 -2.36 11.14
N ASP A 19 -3.69 -3.46 11.77
CA ASP A 19 -2.78 -4.40 12.42
C ASP A 19 -1.91 -5.17 11.41
N LYS A 20 -2.39 -5.38 10.17
CA LYS A 20 -1.55 -5.93 9.08
C LYS A 20 -0.50 -4.93 8.60
N LEU A 21 -0.85 -3.64 8.54
CA LEU A 21 0.08 -2.58 8.15
C LEU A 21 1.15 -2.33 9.23
N ARG A 22 0.78 -2.42 10.51
CA ARG A 22 1.70 -2.28 11.65
C ARG A 22 2.75 -3.38 11.79
N LYS A 23 2.63 -4.49 11.06
CA LYS A 23 3.56 -5.64 11.14
C LYS A 23 4.71 -5.57 10.13
N LYS A 24 4.75 -4.56 9.27
CA LYS A 24 5.88 -4.33 8.35
C LYS A 24 6.50 -2.97 8.63
N ASP A 25 7.48 -2.97 9.53
CA ASP A 25 8.38 -1.81 9.68
C ASP A 25 9.27 -1.65 8.43
N GLU A 26 9.48 -2.73 7.67
CA GLU A 26 10.23 -2.75 6.42
C GLU A 26 9.47 -3.53 5.33
N LEU A 27 9.44 -2.97 4.13
CA LEU A 27 8.94 -3.64 2.93
C LEU A 27 10.02 -4.60 2.39
N SER A 28 9.62 -5.75 1.86
CA SER A 28 10.59 -6.60 1.16
C SER A 28 11.05 -5.95 -0.14
N GLU A 29 12.24 -6.32 -0.62
CA GLU A 29 12.76 -5.82 -1.90
C GLU A 29 11.79 -6.06 -3.07
N SER A 30 11.08 -7.20 -3.06
CA SER A 30 10.04 -7.51 -4.04
C SER A 30 8.86 -6.54 -3.99
N GLU A 31 8.40 -6.16 -2.79
CA GLU A 31 7.30 -5.20 -2.61
C GLU A 31 7.73 -3.78 -2.97
N ILE A 32 8.98 -3.41 -2.67
CA ILE A 32 9.56 -2.14 -3.11
C ILE A 32 9.61 -2.12 -4.64
N ARG A 33 10.09 -3.19 -5.27
CA ARG A 33 10.12 -3.30 -6.73
C ARG A 33 8.72 -3.24 -7.34
N GLU A 34 7.71 -3.84 -6.72
CA GLU A 34 6.32 -3.79 -7.17
C GLU A 34 5.69 -2.40 -6.99
N LEU A 35 5.98 -1.71 -5.88
CA LEU A 35 5.55 -0.33 -5.68
C LEU A 35 6.19 0.61 -6.71
N MET A 36 7.48 0.40 -6.99
CA MET A 36 8.24 1.14 -8.00
C MET A 36 7.89 0.73 -9.45
N SER A 37 7.31 -0.45 -9.68
CA SER A 37 6.94 -0.92 -11.01
C SER A 37 5.64 -0.30 -11.54
N ASN A 38 4.83 0.31 -10.67
CA ASN A 38 3.51 0.88 -11.03
C ASN A 38 3.55 1.97 -12.11
N ARG A 39 4.72 2.45 -12.51
CA ARG A 39 4.87 3.54 -13.48
C ARG A 39 6.06 3.32 -14.42
N VAL A 40 5.98 2.31 -15.28
CA VAL A 40 6.93 2.18 -16.40
C VAL A 40 6.56 3.20 -17.47
N TYR A 41 7.24 4.35 -17.51
CA TYR A 41 7.05 5.29 -18.62
C TYR A 41 7.90 4.89 -19.82
N LYS A 42 7.27 4.78 -21.00
CA LYS A 42 7.98 4.57 -22.27
C LYS A 42 7.69 5.72 -23.22
N ARG A 43 8.67 6.08 -24.04
CA ARG A 43 8.45 7.03 -25.14
C ARG A 43 7.80 6.30 -26.30
N LYS A 44 6.68 6.82 -26.81
CA LYS A 44 6.07 6.40 -28.07
C LYS A 44 5.88 7.64 -28.93
N ASN A 45 6.54 7.68 -30.08
CA ASN A 45 6.50 8.82 -31.01
C ASN A 45 6.87 10.16 -30.32
N GLY A 46 7.94 10.16 -29.51
CA GLY A 46 8.45 11.35 -28.82
C GLY A 46 7.77 11.67 -27.47
N ALA A 47 6.49 11.34 -27.30
CA ALA A 47 5.75 11.56 -26.06
C ALA A 47 6.02 10.46 -25.02
N LEU A 48 6.23 10.86 -23.76
CA LEU A 48 6.27 9.94 -22.61
C LEU A 48 4.85 9.46 -22.29
N ARG A 49 4.66 8.14 -22.28
CA ARG A 49 3.39 7.50 -21.93
C ARG A 49 3.62 6.51 -20.79
N GLN A 50 2.74 6.52 -19.79
CA GLN A 50 2.73 5.48 -18.77
C GLN A 50 2.28 4.17 -19.41
N VAL A 51 3.08 3.14 -19.21
CA VAL A 51 2.82 1.76 -19.61
C VAL A 51 2.69 0.95 -18.32
N ARG A 52 1.79 -0.04 -18.32
CA ARG A 52 1.70 -1.01 -17.22
C ARG A 52 3.01 -1.77 -17.06
#